data_AF-A0A7X7MX16-F1
#
_entry.id   AF-A0A7X7MX16-F1
#
_cell.length_a   1.000
_cell.length_b   1.000
_cell.length_c   1.000
_cell.angle_alpha   90.00
_cell.angle_beta   90.00
_cell.angle_gamma   90.00
#
_symmetry.space_group_name_H-M   'P 1'
#
loop_
_entity.id
_entity.type
_entity.pdbx_description
1 polymer ?
#
loop_
_entity_poly.entity_id
_entity_poly.type
_entity_poly.pdbx_seq_one_letter_code
_entity_poly.pdbx_strand_id
1 'polypeptide(L)'
;MITVKGILLFIVLCLVVPYLLGTIWTKKLSHVYEQNSVALALVMGMLTMFACFQVPAVFMIIKRYPFHLLITVFVCEMTVLCVFSVIYNACRYLEIWKRKIEELRLMWKESVLVKVLIITFLCMVIGQAVLLSYADLYDTDDARYLAEGLDAIETDQMLLTHPLTGESLTSPIGEMVKDVVSPWSMFLASLSAITGIHIATLSHVLLPLVLIPVCYLIYWLLSVKIFSFAQREKRFLFMNFLCMLVMFGRLSPFWDSAYLLYRIWQGKAILAAIIIPFLFWLMNAIMEDYEHTANYILLFITMLALCVLTPISFIFPPVIVGVYGLLIAFYKKKPIIVLKVFLTCLPVLCYLLVSELIGMEKYAV
;
A
#
# COMPACT_ATOMS: atom_id res chain seq x y z
N MET A 1 8.39 -24.38 -1.97
CA MET A 1 8.67 -24.78 -0.58
C MET A 1 9.01 -23.53 0.22
N ILE A 2 8.32 -23.24 1.33
CA ILE A 2 8.66 -22.07 2.16
C ILE A 2 9.98 -22.37 2.88
N THR A 3 10.99 -21.54 2.65
CA THR A 3 12.27 -21.63 3.36
C THR A 3 12.38 -20.55 4.42
N VAL A 4 13.14 -20.80 5.49
CA VAL A 4 13.43 -19.79 6.53
C VAL A 4 14.04 -18.53 5.91
N LYS A 5 14.95 -18.71 4.94
CA LYS A 5 15.54 -17.60 4.18
C LYS A 5 14.47 -16.78 3.46
N GLY A 6 13.52 -17.43 2.79
CA GLY A 6 12.42 -16.76 2.09
C GLY A 6 11.53 -15.94 3.03
N ILE A 7 11.18 -16.50 4.20
CA ILE A 7 10.38 -15.78 5.21
C ILE A 7 11.13 -14.54 5.72
N LEU A 8 12.42 -14.68 6.03
CA LEU A 8 13.24 -13.55 6.49
C LEU A 8 13.30 -12.44 5.43
N LEU A 9 13.50 -12.81 4.16
CA LEU A 9 13.56 -11.84 3.07
C LEU A 9 12.20 -11.18 2.82
N PHE A 10 11.10 -11.91 2.96
CA PHE A 10 9.75 -11.35 2.91
C PHE A 10 9.53 -10.33 4.03
N ILE A 11 9.92 -10.64 5.27
CA ILE A 11 9.85 -9.70 6.41
C ILE A 11 10.69 -8.44 6.12
N VAL A 12 11.89 -8.60 5.57
CA VAL A 12 12.74 -7.46 5.20
C VAL A 12 12.05 -6.60 4.14
N LEU A 13 11.55 -7.20 3.05
CA LEU A 13 10.91 -6.47 1.95
C LEU A 13 9.59 -5.81 2.35
N CYS A 14 8.78 -6.43 3.20
CA CYS A 14 7.43 -5.96 3.50
C CYS A 14 7.34 -5.11 4.78
N LEU A 15 8.34 -5.16 5.68
CA LEU A 15 8.34 -4.39 6.92
C LEU A 15 9.57 -3.49 7.06
N VAL A 16 10.78 -4.04 6.90
CA VAL A 16 12.01 -3.27 7.16
C VAL A 16 12.25 -2.22 6.07
N VAL A 17 12.18 -2.62 4.80
CA VAL A 17 12.34 -1.72 3.65
C VAL A 17 11.28 -0.61 3.69
N PRO A 18 9.97 -0.89 3.79
CA PRO A 18 8.95 0.13 3.98
C PRO A 18 9.21 1.04 5.18
N TYR A 19 9.59 0.50 6.34
CA TYR A 19 9.90 1.36 7.48
C TYR A 19 11.03 2.36 7.16
N LEU A 20 12.13 1.89 6.58
CA LEU A 20 13.27 2.75 6.21
C LEU A 20 12.84 3.81 5.18
N LEU A 21 12.18 3.42 4.09
CA LEU A 21 11.71 4.35 3.06
C LEU A 21 10.78 5.41 3.65
N GLY A 22 9.86 5.01 4.52
CA GLY A 22 8.92 5.92 5.17
C GLY A 22 9.59 6.98 6.04
N THR A 23 10.67 6.65 6.73
CA THR A 23 11.37 7.61 7.58
C THR A 23 12.01 8.77 6.83
N ILE A 24 12.25 8.64 5.51
CA ILE A 24 12.65 9.76 4.62
C ILE A 24 11.60 10.86 4.66
N TRP A 25 10.33 10.45 4.59
CA TRP A 25 9.18 11.33 4.46
C TRP A 25 8.73 11.89 5.78
N THR A 26 8.64 11.05 6.82
CA THR A 26 8.10 11.49 8.10
C THR A 26 8.92 12.62 8.71
N LYS A 27 10.24 12.68 8.46
CA LYS A 27 11.11 13.79 8.91
C LYS A 27 10.60 15.17 8.47
N LYS A 28 9.95 15.23 7.31
CA LYS A 28 9.49 16.46 6.67
C LYS A 28 8.07 16.85 7.07
N LEU A 29 7.40 16.10 7.93
CA LEU A 29 6.04 16.45 8.36
C LEU A 29 6.06 17.53 9.44
N SER A 30 5.00 18.35 9.50
CA SER A 30 4.94 19.51 10.40
C SER A 30 4.76 19.10 11.86
N HIS A 31 4.02 18.02 12.14
CA HIS A 31 3.73 17.60 13.51
C HIS A 31 4.70 16.55 14.06
N VAL A 32 5.21 16.77 15.27
CA VAL A 32 6.18 15.88 15.97
C VAL A 32 5.65 14.45 16.17
N TYR A 33 4.34 14.29 16.36
CA TYR A 33 3.74 12.96 16.49
C TYR A 33 3.74 12.18 15.17
N GLU A 34 3.63 12.88 14.04
CA GLU A 34 3.70 12.30 12.70
C GLU A 34 5.14 11.99 12.31
N GLN A 35 6.06 12.90 12.63
CA GLN A 35 7.47 12.74 12.32
C GLN A 35 7.98 11.39 12.80
N ASN A 36 7.82 11.09 14.07
CA ASN A 36 8.42 9.88 14.64
C ASN A 36 7.42 8.71 14.75
N SER A 37 6.36 8.73 13.92
CA SER A 37 5.36 7.65 13.87
C SER A 37 5.88 6.46 13.07
N VAL A 38 6.05 5.31 13.74
CA VAL A 38 6.40 4.04 13.09
C VAL A 38 5.30 3.58 12.14
N ALA A 39 4.04 3.76 12.53
CA ALA A 39 2.88 3.42 11.71
C ALA A 39 2.88 4.20 10.39
N LEU A 40 3.11 5.51 10.47
CA LEU A 40 3.14 6.36 9.29
C LEU A 40 4.35 6.06 8.40
N ALA A 41 5.52 5.77 9.00
CA ALA A 41 6.69 5.34 8.25
C ALA A 41 6.41 4.05 7.46
N LEU A 42 5.85 3.01 8.10
CA LEU A 42 5.51 1.77 7.40
C LEU A 42 4.55 1.99 6.23
N VAL A 43 3.47 2.75 6.44
CA VAL A 43 2.48 3.03 5.39
C VAL A 43 3.12 3.84 4.25
N MET A 44 3.76 4.97 4.55
CA MET A 44 4.36 5.83 3.53
C MET A 44 5.46 5.14 2.75
N GLY A 45 6.28 4.31 3.40
CA GLY A 45 7.32 3.59 2.71
C GLY A 45 6.80 2.44 1.86
N MET A 46 5.70 1.79 2.24
CA MET A 46 5.02 0.83 1.37
C MET A 46 4.48 1.53 0.12
N LEU A 47 3.86 2.70 0.27
CA LEU A 47 3.41 3.51 -0.87
C LEU A 47 4.60 3.99 -1.72
N THR A 48 5.72 4.35 -1.09
CA THR A 48 6.95 4.73 -1.81
C THR A 48 7.47 3.55 -2.63
N MET A 49 7.49 2.35 -2.06
CA MET A 49 7.90 1.13 -2.73
C MET A 49 7.00 0.85 -3.96
N PHE A 50 5.68 0.99 -3.81
CA PHE A 50 4.73 0.85 -4.93
C PHE A 50 4.95 1.92 -6.01
N ALA A 51 5.17 3.18 -5.61
CA ALA A 51 5.44 4.27 -6.55
C ALA A 51 6.76 4.08 -7.32
N CYS A 52 7.81 3.61 -6.65
CA CYS A 52 9.08 3.27 -7.26
C CYS A 52 8.95 2.08 -8.21
N PHE A 53 8.15 1.07 -7.88
CA PHE A 53 7.92 -0.07 -8.77
C PHE A 53 7.13 0.32 -10.04
N GLN A 54 6.14 1.20 -9.91
CA GLN A 54 5.22 1.57 -10.99
C GLN A 54 5.95 2.07 -12.25
N VAL A 55 6.87 3.02 -12.11
CA VAL A 55 7.54 3.68 -13.24
C VAL A 55 8.37 2.72 -14.10
N PRO A 56 9.35 1.97 -13.54
CA PRO A 56 10.12 1.01 -14.30
C PRO A 56 9.26 -0.15 -14.81
N ALA A 57 8.28 -0.63 -14.03
CA ALA A 57 7.44 -1.75 -14.44
C ALA A 57 6.67 -1.42 -15.74
N VAL A 58 5.93 -0.31 -15.78
CA VAL A 58 5.16 0.07 -16.98
C VAL A 58 6.09 0.29 -18.18
N PHE A 59 7.21 0.99 -17.98
CA PHE A 59 8.18 1.21 -19.06
C PHE A 59 8.73 -0.11 -19.61
N MET A 60 9.10 -1.04 -18.73
CA MET A 60 9.72 -2.31 -19.11
C MET A 60 8.75 -3.28 -19.75
N ILE A 61 7.49 -3.30 -19.31
CA ILE A 61 6.42 -4.07 -19.95
C ILE A 61 6.20 -3.58 -21.38
N ILE A 62 6.04 -2.26 -21.58
CA ILE A 62 5.84 -1.68 -22.93
C ILE A 62 7.05 -1.96 -23.84
N LYS A 63 8.26 -1.88 -23.30
CA LYS A 63 9.50 -2.15 -24.04
C LYS A 63 9.88 -3.63 -24.15
N ARG A 64 9.11 -4.53 -23.53
CA ARG A 64 9.33 -5.98 -23.53
C ARG A 64 10.71 -6.37 -23.00
N TYR A 65 11.18 -5.65 -21.99
CA TYR A 65 12.37 -6.08 -21.27
C TYR A 65 12.07 -7.37 -20.49
N PRO A 66 13.08 -8.21 -20.27
CA PRO A 66 12.90 -9.43 -19.51
C PRO A 66 12.57 -9.15 -18.05
N PHE A 67 11.82 -10.05 -17.42
CA PHE A 67 11.30 -9.88 -16.06
C PHE A 67 12.41 -9.77 -15.00
N HIS A 68 13.50 -10.53 -15.13
CA HIS A 68 14.64 -10.44 -14.21
C HIS A 68 15.29 -9.04 -14.18
N LEU A 69 15.22 -8.29 -15.28
CA LEU A 69 15.75 -6.93 -15.33
C LEU A 69 14.87 -5.99 -14.49
N LEU A 70 13.55 -6.15 -14.49
CA LEU A 70 12.63 -5.42 -13.61
C LEU A 70 12.94 -5.70 -12.14
N ILE A 71 13.15 -6.98 -11.77
CA ILE A 71 13.56 -7.36 -10.42
C ILE A 71 14.88 -6.67 -10.03
N THR A 72 15.86 -6.69 -10.93
CA THR A 72 17.17 -6.09 -10.69
C THR A 72 17.06 -4.59 -10.44
N VAL A 73 16.33 -3.86 -11.29
CA VAL A 73 16.07 -2.43 -11.12
C VAL A 73 15.37 -2.17 -9.79
N PHE A 74 14.31 -2.91 -9.49
CA PHE A 74 13.56 -2.75 -8.24
C PHE A 74 14.44 -2.96 -6.99
N VAL A 75 15.24 -4.03 -6.95
CA VAL A 75 16.15 -4.29 -5.83
C VAL A 75 17.23 -3.20 -5.71
N CYS A 76 17.78 -2.73 -6.84
CA CYS A 76 18.75 -1.63 -6.85
C CYS A 76 18.13 -0.33 -6.29
N GLU A 77 16.94 0.06 -6.75
CA GLU A 77 16.22 1.23 -6.25
C GLU A 77 15.95 1.13 -4.74
N MET A 78 15.42 0.00 -4.28
CA MET A 78 15.13 -0.21 -2.86
C MET A 78 16.40 -0.16 -2.01
N THR A 79 17.51 -0.71 -2.52
CA THR A 79 18.80 -0.69 -1.82
C THR A 79 19.34 0.73 -1.70
N VAL A 80 19.37 1.49 -2.81
CA VAL A 80 19.84 2.88 -2.84
C VAL A 80 19.02 3.74 -1.89
N LEU A 81 17.69 3.63 -1.92
CA LEU A 81 16.81 4.43 -1.06
C LEU A 81 16.93 4.02 0.42
N CYS A 82 17.10 2.74 0.73
CA CYS A 82 17.35 2.29 2.10
C CYS A 82 18.67 2.84 2.64
N VAL A 83 19.76 2.77 1.86
CA VAL A 83 21.07 3.33 2.24
C VAL A 83 20.96 4.83 2.45
N PHE A 84 20.31 5.55 1.53
CA PHE A 84 20.05 6.98 1.68
C PHE A 84 19.25 7.29 2.96
N SER A 85 18.20 6.52 3.26
CA SER A 85 17.40 6.71 4.46
C SER A 85 18.20 6.51 5.76
N VAL A 86 19.04 5.46 5.79
CA VAL A 86 19.91 5.16 6.93
C VAL A 86 20.86 6.32 7.20
N ILE A 87 21.51 6.86 6.16
CA ILE A 87 22.43 7.99 6.27
C ILE A 87 21.68 9.27 6.68
N TYR A 88 20.56 9.57 6.02
CA TYR A 88 19.78 10.79 6.23
C TYR A 88 19.11 10.88 7.62
N ASN A 89 18.82 9.72 8.23
CA ASN A 89 18.17 9.61 9.54
C ASN A 89 19.10 9.06 10.64
N ALA A 90 20.41 8.92 10.41
CA ALA A 90 21.34 8.25 11.33
C ALA A 90 21.23 8.75 12.79
N CYS A 91 21.30 10.07 13.01
CA CYS A 91 21.17 10.66 14.34
C CYS A 91 19.75 10.53 14.93
N ARG A 92 18.75 10.55 14.06
CA ARG A 92 17.33 10.55 14.41
C ARG A 92 16.82 9.17 14.84
N TYR A 93 17.40 8.09 14.31
CA TYR A 93 16.99 6.75 14.73
C TYR A 93 17.19 6.55 16.23
N LEU A 94 18.29 7.03 16.80
CA LEU A 94 18.53 6.96 18.25
C LEU A 94 17.42 7.67 19.05
N GLU A 95 16.93 8.81 18.58
CA GLU A 95 15.84 9.55 19.23
C GLU A 95 14.49 8.81 19.10
N ILE A 96 14.18 8.28 17.90
CA ILE A 96 12.97 7.48 17.66
C ILE A 96 12.96 6.26 18.59
N TRP A 97 14.08 5.54 18.69
CA TRP A 97 14.22 4.36 19.56
C TRP A 97 14.09 4.72 21.05
N LYS A 98 14.75 5.79 21.51
CA LYS A 98 14.63 6.26 22.91
C LYS A 98 13.19 6.59 23.25
N ARG A 99 12.50 7.33 22.39
CA ARG A 99 11.08 7.69 22.60
C ARG A 99 10.18 6.47 22.59
N LYS A 100 10.46 5.48 21.72
CA LYS A 100 9.66 4.25 21.67
C LYS A 100 9.81 3.40 22.94
N ILE A 101 11.02 3.32 23.48
CA ILE A 101 11.27 2.67 24.77
C ILE A 101 10.50 3.38 25.88
N GLU A 102 10.47 4.72 25.86
CA GLU A 102 9.70 5.50 26.82
C GLU A 102 8.18 5.31 26.66
N GLU A 103 7.66 5.32 25.43
CA GLU A 103 6.26 5.00 25.14
C GLU A 103 5.87 3.62 25.68
N LEU A 104 6.72 2.61 25.47
CA LEU A 104 6.51 1.26 26.00
C LEU A 104 6.52 1.25 27.53
N ARG A 105 7.47 1.95 28.18
CA ARG A 105 7.50 2.09 29.65
C ARG A 105 6.23 2.76 30.19
N LEU A 106 5.71 3.77 29.50
CA LEU A 106 4.45 4.42 29.85
C LEU A 106 3.27 3.47 29.65
N MET A 107 3.27 2.61 28.62
CA MET A 107 2.24 1.57 28.44
C MET A 107 2.14 0.62 29.64
N TRP A 108 3.25 0.28 30.29
CA TRP A 108 3.22 -0.54 31.51
C TRP A 108 2.56 0.16 32.70
N LYS A 109 2.52 1.50 32.71
CA LYS A 109 1.87 2.31 33.76
C LYS A 109 0.39 2.59 33.49
N GLU A 110 -0.12 2.21 32.32
CA GLU A 110 -1.54 2.40 31.97
C GLU A 110 -2.48 1.58 32.85
N SER A 111 -3.75 1.98 32.87
CA SER A 111 -4.81 1.28 33.57
C SER A 111 -4.97 -0.16 33.05
N VAL A 112 -5.48 -1.05 33.91
CA VAL A 112 -5.76 -2.44 33.54
C VAL A 112 -6.71 -2.51 32.35
N LEU A 113 -7.73 -1.64 32.30
CA LEU A 113 -8.66 -1.55 31.18
C LEU A 113 -7.94 -1.29 29.85
N VAL A 114 -7.05 -0.29 29.79
CA VAL A 114 -6.30 0.03 28.56
C VAL A 114 -5.42 -1.15 28.13
N LYS A 115 -4.77 -1.84 29.07
CA LYS A 115 -3.97 -3.04 28.77
C LYS A 115 -4.81 -4.17 28.20
N VAL A 116 -6.00 -4.41 28.78
CA VAL A 116 -6.95 -5.40 28.26
C VAL A 116 -7.39 -5.02 26.84
N LEU A 117 -7.75 -3.77 26.59
CA LEU A 117 -8.15 -3.30 25.26
C LEU A 117 -7.03 -3.46 24.22
N ILE A 118 -5.76 -3.23 24.61
CA ILE A 118 -4.61 -3.46 23.73
C ILE A 118 -4.49 -4.95 23.40
N ILE A 119 -4.53 -5.83 24.40
CA ILE A 119 -4.39 -7.28 24.21
C ILE A 119 -5.54 -7.79 23.32
N THR A 120 -6.78 -7.42 23.62
CA THR A 120 -7.95 -7.81 22.82
C THR A 120 -7.82 -7.34 21.38
N PHE A 121 -7.41 -6.09 21.16
CA PHE A 121 -7.17 -5.56 19.81
C PHE A 121 -6.10 -6.36 19.07
N LEU A 122 -4.94 -6.61 19.69
CA LEU A 122 -3.87 -7.39 19.07
C LEU A 122 -4.31 -8.82 18.76
N CYS A 123 -5.02 -9.48 19.68
CA CYS A 123 -5.58 -10.81 19.45
C CYS A 123 -6.57 -10.83 18.29
N MET A 124 -7.43 -9.81 18.15
CA MET A 124 -8.37 -9.70 17.03
C MET A 124 -7.64 -9.50 15.70
N VAL A 125 -6.66 -8.59 15.64
CA VAL A 125 -5.90 -8.32 14.40
C VAL A 125 -5.10 -9.55 13.97
N ILE A 126 -4.36 -10.16 14.90
CA ILE A 126 -3.57 -11.37 14.62
C ILE A 126 -4.50 -12.53 14.25
N GLY A 127 -5.60 -12.70 14.99
CA GLY A 127 -6.61 -13.72 14.71
C GLY A 127 -7.18 -13.58 13.31
N GLN A 128 -7.58 -12.38 12.89
CA GLN A 128 -8.06 -12.11 11.54
C GLN A 128 -7.02 -12.42 10.46
N ALA A 129 -5.77 -11.99 10.67
CA ALA A 129 -4.70 -12.21 9.70
C ALA A 129 -4.35 -13.70 9.55
N VAL A 130 -4.25 -14.42 10.67
CA VAL A 130 -3.99 -15.87 10.68
C VAL A 130 -5.17 -16.62 10.07
N LEU A 131 -6.41 -16.31 10.47
CA LEU A 131 -7.60 -16.97 9.91
C LEU A 131 -7.68 -16.82 8.40
N LEU A 132 -7.41 -15.62 7.86
CA LEU A 132 -7.37 -15.42 6.41
C LEU A 132 -6.25 -16.24 5.75
N SER A 133 -5.08 -16.33 6.40
CA SER A 133 -3.93 -17.07 5.87
C SER A 133 -4.12 -18.58 5.80
N TYR A 134 -5.06 -19.12 6.60
CA TYR A 134 -5.40 -20.55 6.63
C TYR A 134 -6.75 -20.87 5.99
N ALA A 135 -7.55 -19.86 5.67
CA ALA A 135 -8.83 -20.09 5.04
C ALA A 135 -8.59 -20.37 3.55
N ASP A 136 -8.91 -21.59 3.10
CA ASP A 136 -8.95 -21.94 1.68
C ASP A 136 -10.15 -21.22 1.02
N LEU A 137 -9.95 -19.94 0.69
CA LEU A 137 -10.94 -19.09 0.08
C LEU A 137 -10.76 -19.16 -1.43
N TYR A 138 -11.74 -19.76 -2.10
CA TYR A 138 -11.76 -19.84 -3.54
C TYR A 138 -12.20 -18.49 -4.13
N ASP A 139 -11.27 -17.76 -4.74
CA ASP A 139 -11.55 -16.58 -5.55
C ASP A 139 -11.19 -16.86 -7.01
N THR A 140 -12.05 -16.44 -7.93
CA THR A 140 -11.80 -16.59 -9.37
C THR A 140 -11.09 -15.36 -9.95
N ASP A 141 -11.13 -14.21 -9.28
CA ASP A 141 -10.54 -12.96 -9.79
C ASP A 141 -9.01 -13.00 -9.72
N ASP A 142 -8.41 -13.67 -8.73
CA ASP A 142 -6.95 -13.74 -8.57
C ASP A 142 -6.26 -14.85 -9.36
N ALA A 143 -7.01 -15.87 -9.83
CA ALA A 143 -6.48 -16.97 -10.62
C ALA A 143 -5.73 -16.47 -11.87
N ARG A 144 -6.22 -15.38 -12.49
CA ARG A 144 -5.57 -14.77 -13.66
C ARG A 144 -4.28 -14.05 -13.30
N TYR A 145 -4.31 -13.10 -12.37
CA TYR A 145 -3.14 -12.27 -12.05
C TYR A 145 -2.02 -13.07 -11.38
N LEU A 146 -2.34 -14.10 -10.60
CA LEU A 146 -1.34 -15.01 -10.04
C LEU A 146 -0.72 -15.91 -11.12
N ALA A 147 -1.51 -16.35 -12.11
CA ALA A 147 -0.99 -17.10 -13.24
C ALA A 147 -0.07 -16.24 -14.12
N GLU A 148 -0.44 -14.99 -14.41
CA GLU A 148 0.42 -14.03 -15.13
C GLU A 148 1.74 -13.78 -14.40
N GLY A 149 1.70 -13.64 -13.07
CA GLY A 149 2.90 -13.46 -12.27
C GLY A 149 3.78 -14.71 -12.23
N LEU A 150 3.17 -15.90 -12.15
CA LEU A 150 3.90 -17.17 -12.23
C LEU A 150 4.54 -17.37 -13.60
N ASP A 151 3.81 -17.06 -14.67
CA ASP A 151 4.31 -17.12 -16.04
C ASP A 151 5.53 -16.21 -16.24
N ALA A 152 5.50 -14.99 -15.70
CA ALA A 152 6.64 -14.08 -15.77
C ALA A 152 7.89 -14.62 -15.04
N ILE A 153 7.70 -15.36 -13.95
CA ILE A 153 8.81 -16.01 -13.22
C ILE A 153 9.41 -17.15 -14.04
N GLU A 154 8.58 -17.96 -14.70
CA GLU A 154 9.00 -19.15 -15.43
C GLU A 154 9.57 -18.84 -16.83
N THR A 155 8.98 -17.87 -17.53
CA THR A 155 9.32 -17.55 -18.93
C THR A 155 10.23 -16.34 -19.07
N ASP A 156 10.43 -15.57 -18.00
CA ASP A 156 11.14 -14.28 -18.00
C ASP A 156 10.49 -13.21 -18.92
N GLN A 157 9.21 -13.38 -19.27
CA GLN A 157 8.41 -12.47 -20.10
C GLN A 157 7.22 -11.89 -19.33
N MET A 158 6.92 -10.61 -19.51
CA MET A 158 5.83 -9.94 -18.79
C MET A 158 4.62 -9.73 -19.70
N LEU A 159 3.48 -10.32 -19.33
CA LEU A 159 2.18 -10.14 -19.99
C LEU A 159 2.17 -10.54 -21.49
N LEU A 160 2.95 -11.56 -21.87
CA LEU A 160 3.07 -12.07 -23.24
C LEU A 160 2.63 -13.53 -23.37
N THR A 161 1.88 -14.05 -22.41
CA THR A 161 1.30 -15.40 -22.47
C THR A 161 -0.19 -15.31 -22.22
N HIS A 162 -0.98 -15.99 -23.05
CA HIS A 162 -2.42 -16.01 -22.91
C HIS A 162 -2.81 -16.77 -21.63
N PRO A 163 -3.54 -16.16 -20.68
CA PRO A 163 -3.79 -16.74 -19.37
C PRO A 163 -4.65 -18.02 -19.38
N LEU A 164 -5.52 -18.18 -20.39
CA LEU A 164 -6.35 -19.39 -20.54
C LEU A 164 -5.74 -20.49 -21.43
N THR A 165 -5.07 -20.14 -22.53
CA THR A 165 -4.58 -21.13 -23.52
C THR A 165 -3.09 -21.44 -23.37
N GLY A 166 -2.31 -20.59 -22.68
CA GLY A 166 -0.86 -20.71 -22.57
C GLY A 166 -0.10 -20.32 -23.85
N GLU A 167 -0.80 -19.80 -24.86
CA GLU A 167 -0.18 -19.39 -26.12
C GLU A 167 0.65 -18.11 -25.95
N SER A 168 1.81 -18.05 -26.60
CA SER A 168 2.61 -16.83 -26.62
C SER A 168 1.92 -15.76 -27.45
N LEU A 169 1.87 -14.55 -26.90
CA LEU A 169 1.23 -13.36 -27.47
C LEU A 169 2.28 -12.40 -27.98
N THR A 170 1.99 -11.75 -29.10
CA THR A 170 2.79 -10.64 -29.62
C THR A 170 2.51 -9.33 -28.90
N SER A 171 1.40 -9.22 -28.17
CA SER A 171 1.01 -8.04 -27.39
C SER A 171 -0.03 -8.42 -26.34
N PRO A 172 -0.13 -7.71 -25.20
CA PRO A 172 -1.19 -7.92 -24.22
C PRO A 172 -2.58 -7.80 -24.86
N ILE A 173 -3.51 -8.69 -24.50
CA ILE A 173 -4.87 -8.73 -25.04
C ILE A 173 -5.92 -8.66 -23.92
N GLY A 174 -7.17 -8.43 -24.31
CA GLY A 174 -8.32 -8.42 -23.39
C GLY A 174 -8.07 -7.56 -22.14
N GLU A 175 -8.20 -8.19 -20.97
CA GLU A 175 -7.97 -7.53 -19.69
C GLU A 175 -6.49 -7.25 -19.38
N MET A 176 -5.55 -7.99 -19.97
CA MET A 176 -4.11 -7.82 -19.72
C MET A 176 -3.60 -6.44 -20.13
N VAL A 177 -4.30 -5.78 -21.07
CA VAL A 177 -4.01 -4.40 -21.47
C VAL A 177 -4.05 -3.46 -20.27
N LYS A 178 -4.98 -3.70 -19.35
CA LYS A 178 -5.15 -2.93 -18.12
C LYS A 178 -3.98 -3.16 -17.15
N ASP A 179 -3.38 -4.34 -17.21
CA ASP A 179 -2.32 -4.77 -16.29
C ASP A 179 -0.95 -4.26 -16.72
N VAL A 180 -0.83 -3.79 -17.97
CA VAL A 180 0.34 -3.05 -18.46
C VAL A 180 0.56 -1.78 -17.63
N VAL A 181 -0.52 -1.07 -17.31
CA VAL A 181 -0.48 0.20 -16.56
C VAL A 181 -0.77 0.04 -15.07
N SER A 182 -1.28 -1.12 -14.65
CA SER A 182 -1.46 -1.50 -13.24
C SER A 182 -0.80 -2.85 -12.95
N PRO A 183 0.55 -2.93 -12.95
CA PRO A 183 1.30 -4.19 -12.91
C PRO A 183 1.40 -4.81 -11.50
N TRP A 184 0.26 -4.96 -10.82
CA TRP A 184 0.18 -5.59 -9.49
C TRP A 184 0.67 -7.04 -9.51
N SER A 185 0.31 -7.80 -10.55
CA SER A 185 0.77 -9.18 -10.75
C SER A 185 2.30 -9.26 -10.83
N MET A 186 2.93 -8.32 -11.54
CA MET A 186 4.39 -8.25 -11.66
C MET A 186 5.06 -7.85 -10.34
N PHE A 187 4.40 -7.01 -9.53
CA PHE A 187 4.87 -6.68 -8.19
C PHE A 187 4.87 -7.92 -7.29
N LEU A 188 3.77 -8.68 -7.26
CA LEU A 188 3.68 -9.95 -6.53
C LEU A 188 4.70 -10.97 -7.03
N ALA A 189 4.87 -11.07 -8.34
CA ALA A 189 5.88 -11.92 -8.97
C ALA A 189 7.30 -11.53 -8.54
N SER A 190 7.58 -10.23 -8.45
CA SER A 190 8.89 -9.73 -8.02
C SER A 190 9.18 -10.11 -6.57
N LEU A 191 8.18 -9.97 -5.68
CA LEU A 191 8.31 -10.45 -4.29
C LEU A 191 8.52 -11.96 -4.23
N SER A 192 7.79 -12.73 -5.04
CA SER A 192 7.91 -14.18 -5.13
C SER A 192 9.30 -14.61 -5.59
N ALA A 193 9.80 -14.02 -6.68
CA ALA A 193 11.11 -14.31 -7.25
C ALA A 193 12.25 -13.95 -6.28
N ILE A 194 12.19 -12.78 -5.63
CA ILE A 194 13.22 -12.36 -4.67
C ILE A 194 13.25 -13.30 -3.46
N THR A 195 12.08 -13.64 -2.92
CA THR A 195 11.97 -14.48 -1.71
C THR A 195 12.16 -15.98 -1.97
N GLY A 196 11.98 -16.42 -3.22
CA GLY A 196 11.92 -17.84 -3.59
C GLY A 196 10.67 -18.56 -3.05
N ILE A 197 9.65 -17.82 -2.62
CA ILE A 197 8.37 -18.36 -2.15
C ILE A 197 7.40 -18.34 -3.32
N HIS A 198 6.70 -19.45 -3.56
CA HIS A 198 5.71 -19.56 -4.62
C HIS A 198 4.65 -18.45 -4.52
N ILE A 199 4.32 -17.81 -5.64
CA ILE A 199 3.50 -16.58 -5.69
C ILE A 199 2.12 -16.75 -5.03
N ALA A 200 1.48 -17.91 -5.20
CA ALA A 200 0.20 -18.20 -4.55
C ALA A 200 0.33 -18.26 -3.02
N THR A 201 1.34 -18.97 -2.51
CA THR A 201 1.62 -19.05 -1.08
C THR A 201 1.96 -17.68 -0.49
N LEU A 202 2.77 -16.89 -1.21
CA LEU A 202 3.10 -15.53 -0.79
C LEU A 202 1.84 -14.65 -0.71
N SER A 203 0.94 -14.76 -1.68
CA SER A 203 -0.26 -13.93 -1.78
C SER A 203 -1.35 -14.33 -0.78
N HIS A 204 -1.62 -15.63 -0.64
CA HIS A 204 -2.71 -16.14 0.20
C HIS A 204 -2.32 -16.33 1.67
N VAL A 205 -1.04 -16.58 1.97
CA VAL A 205 -0.59 -16.89 3.34
C VAL A 205 0.21 -15.74 3.95
N LEU A 206 1.14 -15.13 3.22
CA LEU A 206 2.08 -14.17 3.83
C LEU A 206 1.62 -12.72 3.72
N LEU A 207 1.06 -12.31 2.58
CA LEU A 207 0.56 -10.95 2.37
C LEU A 207 -0.51 -10.54 3.40
N PRO A 208 -1.51 -11.38 3.74
CA PRO A 208 -2.51 -11.06 4.75
C PRO A 208 -1.91 -10.73 6.12
N LEU A 209 -0.85 -11.44 6.51
CA LEU A 209 -0.12 -11.21 7.78
C LEU A 209 0.55 -9.82 7.84
N VAL A 210 0.73 -9.16 6.70
CA VAL A 210 1.28 -7.79 6.62
C VAL A 210 0.18 -6.77 6.38
N LEU A 211 -0.67 -6.99 5.37
CA LEU A 211 -1.61 -5.98 4.88
C LEU A 211 -2.77 -5.73 5.87
N ILE A 212 -3.24 -6.76 6.59
CA ILE A 212 -4.27 -6.57 7.63
C ILE A 212 -3.75 -5.68 8.76
N PRO A 213 -2.58 -5.96 9.37
CA PRO A 213 -1.99 -5.03 10.33
C PRO A 213 -1.78 -3.62 9.78
N VAL A 214 -1.31 -3.47 8.53
CA VAL A 214 -1.12 -2.15 7.90
C VAL A 214 -2.44 -1.38 7.79
N CYS A 215 -3.53 -2.05 7.41
CA CYS A 215 -4.87 -1.46 7.39
C CYS A 215 -5.25 -0.90 8.78
N TYR A 216 -5.05 -1.69 9.84
CA TYR A 216 -5.32 -1.24 11.21
C TYR A 216 -4.36 -0.15 11.70
N LEU A 217 -3.12 -0.09 11.20
CA LEU A 217 -2.22 1.04 11.46
C LEU A 217 -2.75 2.34 10.87
N ILE A 218 -3.41 2.30 9.71
CA ILE A 218 -4.03 3.49 9.10
C ILE A 218 -5.24 3.95 9.91
N TYR A 219 -6.08 3.02 10.35
CA TYR A 219 -7.17 3.36 11.27
C TYR A 219 -6.67 3.89 12.61
N TRP A 220 -5.52 3.40 13.10
CA TRP A 220 -4.87 3.99 14.26
C TRP A 220 -4.42 5.44 13.99
N LEU A 221 -3.82 5.71 12.82
CA LEU A 221 -3.44 7.08 12.42
C LEU A 221 -4.65 8.01 12.34
N LEU A 222 -5.78 7.55 11.79
CA LEU A 222 -7.06 8.27 11.78
C LEU A 222 -7.59 8.51 13.21
N SER A 223 -7.49 7.49 14.08
CA SER A 223 -7.96 7.62 15.47
C SER A 223 -7.20 8.69 16.26
N VAL A 224 -5.95 9.01 15.90
CA VAL A 224 -5.17 10.11 16.51
C VAL A 224 -5.66 11.48 16.05
N LYS A 225 -6.26 11.58 14.86
CA LYS A 225 -6.90 12.81 14.37
C LYS A 225 -8.29 13.01 15.01
N ILE A 226 -9.02 11.92 15.25
CA ILE A 226 -10.36 11.95 15.85
C ILE A 226 -10.30 12.15 17.38
N PHE A 227 -9.39 11.43 18.05
CA PHE A 227 -9.20 11.46 19.50
C PHE A 227 -7.80 11.99 19.84
N SER A 228 -7.71 12.91 20.80
CA SER A 228 -6.41 13.47 21.19
C SER A 228 -5.44 12.39 21.67
N PHE A 229 -4.12 12.62 21.54
CA PHE A 229 -3.09 11.62 21.90
C PHE A 229 -3.18 11.15 23.36
N ALA A 230 -3.69 11.98 24.27
CA ALA A 230 -3.92 11.65 25.68
C ALA A 230 -5.10 10.67 25.90
N GLN A 231 -6.06 10.61 24.98
CA GLN A 231 -7.26 9.77 25.10
C GLN A 231 -7.02 8.34 24.59
N ARG A 232 -6.01 7.67 25.17
CA ARG A 232 -5.58 6.33 24.71
C ARG A 232 -6.67 5.27 24.86
N GLU A 233 -7.44 5.32 25.94
CA GLU A 233 -8.59 4.42 26.17
C GLU A 233 -9.63 4.54 25.04
N LYS A 234 -10.05 5.76 24.69
CA LYS A 234 -11.02 6.00 23.61
C LYS A 234 -10.51 5.49 22.25
N ARG A 235 -9.21 5.66 21.97
CA ARG A 235 -8.61 5.12 20.75
C ARG A 235 -8.66 3.61 20.71
N PHE A 236 -8.27 2.92 21.77
CA PHE A 236 -8.34 1.46 21.77
C PHE A 236 -9.77 0.92 21.81
N LEU A 237 -10.72 1.62 22.44
CA LEU A 237 -12.15 1.31 22.31
C LEU A 237 -12.61 1.41 20.84
N PHE A 238 -12.27 2.51 20.16
CA PHE A 238 -12.54 2.69 18.73
C PHE A 238 -11.92 1.57 17.89
N MET A 239 -10.65 1.23 18.13
CA MET A 239 -9.97 0.17 17.38
C MET A 239 -10.62 -1.21 17.59
N ASN A 240 -10.97 -1.57 18.83
CA ASN A 240 -11.66 -2.83 19.11
C ASN A 240 -13.05 -2.87 18.45
N PHE A 241 -13.81 -1.77 18.55
CA PHE A 241 -15.11 -1.66 17.89
C PHE A 241 -14.99 -1.81 16.37
N LEU A 242 -13.99 -1.17 15.77
CA LEU A 242 -13.71 -1.29 14.34
C LEU A 242 -13.35 -2.73 13.95
N CYS A 243 -12.49 -3.41 14.71
CA CYS A 243 -12.19 -4.82 14.48
C CYS A 243 -13.45 -5.69 14.50
N MET A 244 -14.36 -5.45 15.45
CA MET A 244 -15.64 -6.18 15.50
C MET A 244 -16.49 -5.89 14.26
N LEU A 245 -16.63 -4.62 13.85
CA LEU A 245 -17.37 -4.26 12.63
C LEU A 245 -16.83 -4.96 11.39
N VAL A 246 -15.50 -5.01 11.23
CA VAL A 246 -14.86 -5.70 10.11
C VAL A 246 -15.19 -7.20 10.14
N MET A 247 -15.20 -7.83 11.30
CA MET A 247 -15.57 -9.26 11.44
C MET A 247 -17.03 -9.53 11.08
N PHE A 248 -17.95 -8.63 11.44
CA PHE A 248 -19.38 -8.77 11.13
C PHE A 248 -19.74 -8.40 9.70
N GLY A 249 -18.84 -7.77 8.97
CA GLY A 249 -19.07 -7.32 7.60
C GLY A 249 -19.06 -8.43 6.53
N ARG A 250 -19.08 -9.71 6.94
CA ARG A 250 -19.15 -10.89 6.05
C ARG A 250 -20.59 -11.21 5.58
N LEU A 251 -21.53 -10.28 5.72
CA LEU A 251 -22.93 -10.52 5.34
C LEU A 251 -23.13 -10.68 3.83
N SER A 252 -22.20 -10.22 2.99
CA SER A 252 -22.18 -10.55 1.55
C SER A 252 -20.78 -10.42 0.94
N PRO A 253 -20.45 -11.21 -0.11
CA PRO A 253 -19.14 -11.16 -0.80
C PRO A 253 -18.85 -9.82 -1.49
N PHE A 254 -19.85 -8.94 -1.62
CA PHE A 254 -19.71 -7.63 -2.24
C PHE A 254 -19.41 -6.48 -1.25
N TRP A 255 -19.33 -6.75 0.06
CA TRP A 255 -19.07 -5.72 1.08
C TRP A 255 -17.57 -5.39 1.24
N ASP A 256 -17.21 -4.14 1.54
CA ASP A 256 -15.81 -3.68 1.72
C ASP A 256 -15.04 -4.46 2.79
N SER A 257 -15.71 -4.82 3.89
CA SER A 257 -15.20 -5.73 4.93
C SER A 257 -14.86 -7.12 4.41
N ALA A 258 -15.55 -7.61 3.37
CA ALA A 258 -15.19 -8.83 2.69
C ALA A 258 -13.87 -8.64 1.91
N TYR A 259 -13.59 -7.47 1.32
CA TYR A 259 -12.30 -7.25 0.66
C TYR A 259 -11.11 -7.36 1.62
N LEU A 260 -11.24 -6.82 2.84
CA LEU A 260 -10.17 -6.90 3.85
C LEU A 260 -9.96 -8.32 4.40
N LEU A 261 -11.03 -9.08 4.64
CA LEU A 261 -10.96 -10.41 5.26
C LEU A 261 -11.11 -11.59 4.28
N TYR A 262 -11.18 -11.34 2.97
CA TYR A 262 -11.32 -12.39 1.96
C TYR A 262 -10.25 -12.35 0.88
N ARG A 263 -9.77 -11.16 0.49
CA ARG A 263 -8.93 -11.00 -0.71
C ARG A 263 -7.98 -9.81 -0.64
N ILE A 264 -7.47 -9.50 0.55
CA ILE A 264 -6.62 -8.31 0.81
C ILE A 264 -5.36 -8.26 -0.06
N TRP A 265 -4.93 -9.40 -0.62
CA TRP A 265 -3.82 -9.48 -1.58
C TRP A 265 -4.12 -8.91 -2.97
N GLN A 266 -5.39 -8.60 -3.28
CA GLN A 266 -5.77 -7.98 -4.54
C GLN A 266 -5.58 -6.46 -4.51
N GLY A 267 -5.13 -5.89 -5.63
CA GLY A 267 -4.96 -4.43 -5.73
C GLY A 267 -6.25 -3.64 -5.48
N LYS A 268 -7.42 -4.16 -5.88
CA LYS A 268 -8.74 -3.56 -5.56
C LYS A 268 -9.00 -3.52 -4.04
N ALA A 269 -8.64 -4.58 -3.33
CA ALA A 269 -8.82 -4.64 -1.88
C ALA A 269 -7.85 -3.70 -1.17
N ILE A 270 -6.60 -3.59 -1.63
CA ILE A 270 -5.62 -2.63 -1.10
C ILE A 270 -6.09 -1.19 -1.35
N LEU A 271 -6.66 -0.89 -2.53
CA LEU A 271 -7.24 0.41 -2.80
C LEU A 271 -8.34 0.77 -1.79
N ALA A 272 -9.28 -0.15 -1.56
CA ALA A 272 -10.41 0.02 -0.65
C ALA A 272 -9.99 0.12 0.83
N ALA A 273 -9.18 -0.83 1.30
CA ALA A 273 -8.89 -1.00 2.72
C ALA A 273 -7.67 -0.18 3.21
N ILE A 274 -6.75 0.20 2.31
CA ILE A 274 -5.50 0.88 2.67
C ILE A 274 -5.48 2.29 2.06
N ILE A 275 -5.56 2.41 0.74
CA ILE A 275 -5.35 3.70 0.06
C ILE A 275 -6.45 4.71 0.42
N ILE A 276 -7.72 4.34 0.32
CA ILE A 276 -8.83 5.27 0.57
C ILE A 276 -8.81 5.80 2.02
N PRO A 277 -8.73 4.95 3.07
CA PRO A 277 -8.56 5.42 4.45
C PRO A 277 -7.33 6.31 4.64
N PHE A 278 -6.22 5.98 3.97
CA PHE A 278 -5.00 6.79 4.05
C PHE A 278 -5.14 8.15 3.35
N LEU A 279 -5.85 8.22 2.23
CA LEU A 279 -6.18 9.50 1.57
C LEU A 279 -7.01 10.39 2.50
N PHE A 280 -7.99 9.85 3.22
CA PHE A 280 -8.71 10.63 4.23
C PHE A 280 -7.76 11.17 5.31
N TRP A 281 -6.83 10.35 5.80
CA TRP A 281 -5.83 10.82 6.77
C TRP A 281 -4.97 11.96 6.20
N LEU A 282 -4.50 11.80 4.96
CA LEU A 282 -3.61 12.76 4.30
C LEU A 282 -4.33 14.07 3.94
N MET A 283 -5.58 14.01 3.49
CA MET A 283 -6.39 15.20 3.23
C MET A 283 -6.70 15.96 4.54
N ASN A 284 -6.88 15.25 5.66
CA ASN A 284 -6.96 15.90 6.98
C ASN A 284 -5.64 16.57 7.37
N ALA A 285 -4.49 15.95 7.10
CA ALA A 285 -3.19 16.58 7.34
C ALA A 285 -2.98 17.84 6.47
N ILE A 286 -3.41 17.83 5.21
CA ILE A 286 -3.43 19.02 4.33
C ILE A 286 -4.39 20.09 4.88
N MET A 287 -5.55 19.70 5.41
CA MET A 287 -6.50 20.65 6.00
C MET A 287 -5.94 21.32 7.26
N GLU A 288 -5.20 20.59 8.08
CA GLU A 288 -4.52 21.12 9.27
C GLU A 288 -3.41 22.10 8.88
N ASP A 289 -2.56 21.72 7.91
CA ASP A 289 -1.40 22.50 7.46
C ASP A 289 -1.29 22.53 5.93
N TYR A 290 -2.05 23.42 5.31
CA TYR A 290 -2.19 23.52 3.83
C TYR A 290 -1.01 24.24 3.17
N GLU A 291 -0.12 24.86 3.93
CA GLU A 291 1.07 25.52 3.38
C GLU A 291 2.25 24.56 3.30
N HIS A 292 2.26 23.52 4.15
CA HIS A 292 3.35 22.55 4.22
C HIS A 292 3.44 21.68 2.96
N THR A 293 4.48 21.93 2.16
CA THR A 293 4.68 21.29 0.85
C THR A 293 4.86 19.77 0.95
N ALA A 294 5.41 19.27 2.07
CA ALA A 294 5.57 17.85 2.28
C ALA A 294 4.26 17.06 2.14
N ASN A 295 3.13 17.59 2.62
CA ASN A 295 1.84 16.90 2.54
C ASN A 295 1.40 16.67 1.09
N TYR A 296 1.65 17.64 0.19
CA TYR A 296 1.38 17.51 -1.24
C TYR A 296 2.34 16.53 -1.94
N ILE A 297 3.61 16.49 -1.51
CA ILE A 297 4.56 15.49 -2.03
C ILE A 297 4.11 14.07 -1.66
N LEU A 298 3.66 13.87 -0.41
CA LEU A 298 3.12 12.57 0.00
C LEU A 298 1.85 12.20 -0.76
N LEU A 299 1.01 13.19 -1.08
CA LEU A 299 -0.19 12.97 -1.87
C LEU A 299 0.19 12.56 -3.29
N PHE A 300 1.14 13.24 -3.93
CA PHE A 300 1.67 12.86 -5.23
C PHE A 300 2.24 11.43 -5.22
N ILE A 301 3.02 11.06 -4.21
CA ILE A 301 3.57 9.69 -4.07
C ILE A 301 2.44 8.68 -3.90
N THR A 302 1.41 8.99 -3.10
CA THR A 302 0.25 8.13 -2.91
C THR A 302 -0.53 7.95 -4.21
N MET A 303 -0.70 9.02 -4.99
CA MET A 303 -1.35 9.01 -6.31
C MET A 303 -0.55 8.22 -7.36
N LEU A 304 0.78 8.25 -7.30
CA LEU A 304 1.62 7.39 -8.14
C LEU A 304 1.60 5.92 -7.68
N ALA A 305 1.62 5.69 -6.36
CA ALA A 305 1.62 4.36 -5.76
C ALA A 305 0.36 3.58 -6.10
N LEU A 306 -0.82 4.20 -6.04
CA LEU A 306 -2.08 3.53 -6.31
C LEU A 306 -2.21 3.04 -7.76
N CYS A 307 -1.43 3.60 -8.70
CA CYS A 307 -1.48 3.20 -10.10
C CYS A 307 -1.07 1.74 -10.31
N VAL A 308 -0.19 1.21 -9.45
CA VAL A 308 0.25 -0.19 -9.52
C VAL A 308 -0.88 -1.17 -9.23
N LEU A 309 -1.88 -0.75 -8.45
CA LEU A 309 -2.85 -1.65 -7.82
C LEU A 309 -3.92 -2.13 -8.80
N THR A 310 -4.60 -1.20 -9.47
CA THR A 310 -5.76 -1.51 -10.30
C THR A 310 -6.20 -0.30 -11.14
N PRO A 311 -6.76 -0.48 -12.33
CA PRO A 311 -7.23 0.62 -13.17
C PRO A 311 -8.33 1.49 -12.55
N ILE A 312 -9.16 0.94 -11.65
CA ILE A 312 -10.21 1.75 -10.97
C ILE A 312 -9.59 2.84 -10.07
N SER A 313 -8.33 2.66 -9.68
CA SER A 313 -7.53 3.67 -8.98
C SER A 313 -7.32 4.93 -9.83
N PHE A 314 -7.54 4.88 -11.14
CA PHE A 314 -7.40 6.04 -12.01
C PHE A 314 -8.57 7.02 -11.96
N ILE A 315 -9.70 6.58 -11.39
CA ILE A 315 -10.94 7.37 -11.38
C ILE A 315 -11.30 7.75 -9.94
N PHE A 316 -11.37 6.76 -9.04
CA PHE A 316 -12.00 6.97 -7.74
C PHE A 316 -11.15 7.82 -6.77
N PRO A 317 -9.84 7.56 -6.56
CA PRO A 317 -8.96 8.43 -5.78
C PRO A 317 -8.88 9.89 -6.26
N PRO A 318 -8.67 10.20 -7.56
CA PRO A 318 -8.69 11.59 -8.02
C PRO A 318 -10.00 12.32 -7.70
N VAL A 319 -11.15 11.63 -7.77
CA VAL A 319 -12.45 12.22 -7.39
C VAL A 319 -12.49 12.55 -5.92
N ILE A 320 -12.09 11.63 -5.03
CA ILE A 320 -12.03 11.89 -3.57
C ILE A 320 -11.13 13.09 -3.28
N VAL A 321 -9.91 13.05 -3.83
CA VAL A 321 -8.89 14.08 -3.62
C VAL A 321 -9.34 15.43 -4.19
N GLY A 322 -9.98 15.45 -5.36
CA GLY A 322 -10.54 16.65 -5.97
C GLY A 322 -11.66 17.27 -5.14
N VAL A 323 -12.63 16.46 -4.68
CA VAL A 323 -13.73 16.94 -3.81
C VAL A 323 -13.19 17.49 -2.50
N TYR A 324 -12.29 16.77 -1.82
CA TYR A 324 -11.65 17.27 -0.60
C TYR A 324 -10.82 18.52 -0.85
N GLY A 325 -10.08 18.59 -1.96
CA GLY A 325 -9.29 19.75 -2.35
C GLY A 325 -10.15 21.01 -2.53
N LEU A 326 -11.31 20.87 -3.16
CA LEU A 326 -12.29 21.95 -3.31
C LEU A 326 -12.86 22.39 -1.95
N LEU A 327 -13.22 21.44 -1.08
CA LEU A 327 -13.71 21.73 0.27
C LEU A 327 -12.67 22.48 1.11
N ILE A 328 -11.41 22.04 1.08
CA ILE A 328 -10.32 22.70 1.80
C ILE A 328 -10.06 24.10 1.22
N ALA A 329 -10.04 24.24 -0.11
CA ALA A 329 -9.86 25.54 -0.77
C ALA A 329 -10.96 26.53 -0.39
N PHE A 330 -12.22 26.07 -0.32
CA PHE A 330 -13.36 26.87 0.11
C PHE A 330 -13.25 27.24 1.59
N TYR A 331 -13.04 26.25 2.47
CA TYR A 331 -12.95 26.46 3.92
C TYR A 331 -11.78 27.39 4.32
N LYS A 332 -10.61 27.20 3.70
CA LYS A 332 -9.43 28.03 3.97
C LYS A 332 -9.42 29.34 3.17
N LYS A 333 -10.35 29.55 2.24
CA LYS A 333 -10.40 30.68 1.30
C LYS A 333 -9.11 30.85 0.50
N LYS A 334 -8.54 29.73 0.01
CA LYS A 334 -7.27 29.68 -0.72
C LYS A 334 -7.44 28.84 -2.01
N PRO A 335 -7.76 29.46 -3.15
CA PRO A 335 -8.00 28.74 -4.40
C PRO A 335 -6.75 28.01 -4.93
N ILE A 336 -5.55 28.48 -4.57
CA ILE A 336 -4.27 27.85 -4.93
C ILE A 336 -4.18 26.39 -4.48
N ILE A 337 -4.92 25.99 -3.43
CA ILE A 337 -4.98 24.61 -2.95
C ILE A 337 -5.51 23.68 -4.03
N VAL A 338 -6.50 24.12 -4.83
CA VAL A 338 -7.06 23.32 -5.94
C VAL A 338 -5.97 22.99 -6.96
N LEU A 339 -5.16 23.97 -7.33
CA LEU A 339 -4.04 23.76 -8.25
C LEU A 339 -3.01 22.80 -7.66
N LYS A 340 -2.60 22.99 -6.39
CA LYS A 340 -1.64 22.09 -5.74
C LYS A 340 -2.16 20.65 -5.71
N VAL A 341 -3.43 20.45 -5.34
CA VAL A 341 -4.07 19.13 -5.32
C VAL A 341 -4.17 18.54 -6.73
N PHE A 342 -4.58 19.32 -7.73
CA PHE A 342 -4.61 18.87 -9.12
C PHE A 342 -3.24 18.37 -9.61
N LEU A 343 -2.17 19.10 -9.29
CA LEU A 343 -0.79 18.70 -9.63
C LEU A 343 -0.41 17.34 -9.01
N THR A 344 -0.93 17.02 -7.83
CA THR A 344 -0.69 15.71 -7.21
C THR A 344 -1.38 14.55 -7.93
N CYS A 345 -2.44 14.82 -8.70
CA CYS A 345 -3.17 13.81 -9.48
C CYS A 345 -2.55 13.56 -10.87
N LEU A 346 -1.54 14.32 -11.29
CA LEU A 346 -0.90 14.16 -12.59
C LEU A 346 -0.41 12.74 -12.91
N PRO A 347 0.21 11.98 -11.98
CA PRO A 347 0.65 10.61 -12.26
C PRO A 347 -0.49 9.73 -12.76
N VAL A 348 -1.64 9.84 -12.11
CA VAL A 348 -2.85 9.08 -12.45
C VAL A 348 -3.35 9.44 -13.84
N LEU A 349 -3.41 10.74 -14.15
CA LEU A 349 -3.83 11.22 -15.47
C LEU A 349 -2.88 10.73 -16.56
N CYS A 350 -1.57 10.73 -16.30
CA CYS A 350 -0.57 10.21 -17.23
C CYS A 350 -0.78 8.72 -17.51
N TYR A 351 -0.95 7.88 -16.48
CA TYR A 351 -1.17 6.44 -16.68
C TYR A 351 -2.53 6.12 -17.31
N LEU A 352 -3.55 6.93 -17.02
CA LEU A 352 -4.84 6.82 -17.72
C LEU A 352 -4.66 7.08 -19.22
N LEU A 353 -3.94 8.15 -19.59
CA LEU A 353 -3.65 8.45 -21.01
C LEU A 353 -2.83 7.32 -21.67
N VAL A 354 -1.83 6.78 -20.99
CA VAL A 354 -1.05 5.63 -21.49
C VAL A 354 -1.96 4.42 -21.69
N SER A 355 -2.89 4.16 -20.76
CA SER A 355 -3.86 3.07 -20.89
C SER A 355 -4.73 3.22 -22.13
N GLU A 356 -5.25 4.42 -22.39
CA GLU A 356 -6.08 4.70 -23.57
C GLU A 356 -5.28 4.57 -24.87
N LEU A 357 -4.02 5.03 -24.89
CA LEU A 357 -3.14 4.92 -26.06
C LEU A 357 -2.88 3.45 -26.43
N ILE A 358 -2.56 2.61 -25.44
CA ILE A 358 -2.35 1.17 -25.67
C ILE A 358 -3.66 0.51 -26.13
N GLY A 359 -4.81 0.94 -25.58
CA GLY A 359 -6.12 0.45 -26.00
C GLY A 359 -6.44 0.79 -27.47
N MET A 360 -6.09 1.99 -27.93
CA MET A 360 -6.34 2.44 -29.31
C MET A 360 -5.48 1.72 -30.35
N GLU A 361 -4.21 1.43 -30.07
CA GLU A 361 -3.32 0.69 -31.01
C GLU A 361 -3.90 -0.68 -31.42
N LYS A 362 -4.74 -1.26 -30.57
CA LYS A 362 -5.38 -2.55 -30.82
C LYS A 362 -6.52 -2.51 -31.85
N TYR A 363 -7.08 -1.33 -32.13
CA TYR A 363 -8.14 -1.13 -33.14
C TYR A 363 -7.59 -0.55 -34.46
N ALA A 364 -6.28 -0.29 -34.53
CA ALA A 364 -5.62 0.28 -35.71
C ALA A 364 -5.01 -0.78 -36.65
N VAL A 365 -5.23 -2.07 -36.37
CA VAL A 365 -4.89 -3.25 -37.19
C VAL A 365 -6.17 -4.02 -37.47
#